data_AF-A0A9E3IW08-F1
#
_entry.id   AF-A0A9E3IW08-F1
#
_cell.length_a   1.000
_cell.length_b   1.000
_cell.length_c   1.000
_cell.angle_alpha   90.00
_cell.angle_beta   90.00
_cell.angle_gamma   90.00
#
_symmetry.space_group_name_H-M   'P 1'
#
loop_
_entity.id
_entity.type
_entity.pdbx_description
1 polymer ?
#
loop_
_entity_poly.entity_id
_entity_poly.type
_entity_poly.pdbx_seq_one_letter_code
_entity_poly.pdbx_strand_id
1 'polypeptide(L)'
;MSVTVRSIVGAFEVLYDALFDGDFRKTYRFHEFSERELLPFARMFLLGWFGSVAPELQSKLAGCLTGQGRIDFVVGGIAVEFAVRRPSDRKAALSEVTNSTEIKKLLQFDGRAVLVLFDLSASPFDEHDLARYRTWPSLGRGNHKRSAFNVAYFCRDPSTVTGARVITMNISPNR
;
A
#
# COMPACT_ATOMS: atom_id res chain seq x y z
N MET A 1 -19.75 -6.23 9.77
CA MET A 1 -19.57 -6.00 8.32
C MET A 1 -18.43 -6.89 7.83
N SER A 2 -18.55 -7.49 6.65
CA SER A 2 -17.43 -8.20 6.04
C SER A 2 -16.42 -7.18 5.48
N VAL A 3 -15.15 -7.33 5.84
CA VAL A 3 -14.08 -6.47 5.31
C VAL A 3 -13.79 -6.87 3.87
N THR A 4 -13.66 -5.88 2.99
CA THR A 4 -13.34 -6.05 1.57
C THR A 4 -12.12 -5.21 1.20
N VAL A 5 -11.47 -5.51 0.07
CA VAL A 5 -10.38 -4.66 -0.45
C VAL A 5 -10.90 -3.23 -0.67
N ARG A 6 -12.11 -3.08 -1.23
CA ARG A 6 -12.73 -1.76 -1.45
C ARG A 6 -12.91 -0.98 -0.16
N SER A 7 -13.36 -1.62 0.92
CA SER A 7 -13.51 -0.92 2.21
C SER A 7 -12.16 -0.52 2.81
N ILE A 8 -11.11 -1.34 2.64
CA ILE A 8 -9.75 -0.98 3.06
C ILE A 8 -9.25 0.23 2.27
N VAL A 9 -9.41 0.22 0.95
CA VAL A 9 -9.04 1.36 0.09
C VAL A 9 -9.77 2.63 0.52
N GLY A 10 -11.08 2.57 0.77
CA GLY A 10 -11.85 3.72 1.25
C GLY A 10 -11.40 4.22 2.63
N ALA A 11 -10.97 3.34 3.53
CA ALA A 11 -10.39 3.76 4.82
C ALA A 11 -9.06 4.49 4.60
N PHE A 12 -8.19 3.99 3.72
CA PHE A 12 -6.94 4.67 3.38
C PHE A 12 -7.15 5.99 2.62
N GLU A 13 -8.23 6.12 1.84
CA GLU A 13 -8.62 7.38 1.20
C GLU A 13 -8.91 8.46 2.25
N VAL A 14 -9.72 8.13 3.26
CA VAL A 14 -10.01 9.02 4.40
C VAL A 14 -8.73 9.38 5.16
N LEU A 15 -7.87 8.39 5.43
CA LEU A 15 -6.59 8.63 6.09
C LEU A 15 -5.69 9.55 5.27
N TYR A 16 -5.59 9.33 3.96
CA TYR A 16 -4.76 10.12 3.05
C TYR A 16 -5.22 11.58 3.03
N ASP A 17 -6.52 11.82 2.89
CA ASP A 17 -7.06 13.19 2.87
C ASP A 17 -6.84 13.93 4.19
N ALA A 18 -6.94 13.23 5.32
CA ALA A 18 -6.65 13.79 6.63
C ALA A 18 -5.19 14.27 6.76
N LEU A 19 -4.23 13.72 6.01
CA LEU A 19 -2.82 14.18 6.06
C LEU A 19 -2.66 15.62 5.54
N PHE A 20 -3.61 16.08 4.73
CA PHE A 20 -3.59 17.40 4.09
C PHE A 20 -4.67 18.36 4.62
N ASP A 21 -5.68 17.84 5.33
CA ASP A 21 -6.71 18.66 5.98
C ASP A 21 -6.07 19.63 6.98
N GLY A 22 -6.18 20.93 6.69
CA GLY A 22 -5.63 22.00 7.50
C GLY A 22 -6.26 22.10 8.90
N ASP A 23 -7.55 21.79 9.02
CA ASP A 23 -8.26 21.86 10.29
C ASP A 23 -7.87 20.71 11.21
N PHE A 24 -7.68 19.52 10.64
CA PHE A 24 -7.21 18.35 11.37
C PHE A 24 -5.72 18.45 11.72
N ARG A 25 -4.85 18.70 10.73
CA ARG A 25 -3.40 18.64 10.93
C ARG A 25 -2.86 19.77 11.78
N LYS A 26 -3.55 20.92 11.83
CA LYS A 26 -3.08 22.14 12.51
C LYS A 26 -1.63 22.47 12.13
N THR A 27 -0.69 22.31 13.06
CA THR A 27 0.74 22.56 12.86
C THR A 27 1.54 21.34 12.38
N TYR A 28 0.96 20.15 12.43
CA TYR A 28 1.64 18.92 12.00
C TYR A 28 1.73 18.83 10.48
N ARG A 29 2.88 18.34 10.02
CA ARG A 29 3.16 18.13 8.60
C ARG A 29 3.06 16.65 8.25
N PHE A 30 1.89 16.06 8.48
CA PHE A 30 1.67 14.63 8.20
C PHE A 30 1.96 14.24 6.74
N HIS A 31 1.74 15.16 5.79
CA HIS A 31 2.12 15.00 4.38
C HIS A 31 3.64 14.98 4.10
N GLU A 32 4.49 15.19 5.10
CA GLU A 32 5.96 15.06 5.00
C GLU A 32 6.47 13.81 5.74
N PHE A 33 5.60 13.06 6.42
CA PHE A 33 6.01 11.91 7.22
C PHE A 33 6.44 10.73 6.33
N SER A 34 7.47 10.02 6.79
CA SER A 34 7.90 8.75 6.20
C SER A 34 6.89 7.63 6.49
N GLU A 35 7.04 6.53 5.78
CA GLU A 35 6.29 5.29 6.04
C GLU A 35 6.36 4.90 7.53
N ARG A 36 7.57 4.85 8.10
CA ARG A 36 7.79 4.51 9.52
C ARG A 36 7.02 5.43 10.49
N GLU A 37 6.89 6.71 10.14
CA GLU A 37 6.17 7.68 10.97
C GLU A 37 4.65 7.56 10.80
N LEU A 38 4.16 7.23 9.61
CA LEU A 38 2.72 7.06 9.32
C LEU A 38 2.17 5.68 9.74
N LEU A 39 3.00 4.64 9.75
CA LEU A 39 2.58 3.26 9.99
C LEU A 39 1.85 3.07 11.33
N PRO A 40 2.29 3.67 12.47
CA PRO A 40 1.54 3.62 13.72
C PRO A 40 0.18 4.32 13.64
N PHE A 41 0.06 5.44 12.95
CA PHE A 41 -1.22 6.15 12.78
C PHE A 41 -2.17 5.36 11.90
N ALA A 42 -1.68 4.80 10.79
CA ALA A 42 -2.45 3.90 9.94
C ALA A 42 -2.95 2.70 10.75
N ARG A 43 -2.10 2.08 11.58
CA ARG A 43 -2.48 0.97 12.47
C ARG A 43 -3.63 1.35 13.40
N MET A 44 -3.48 2.45 14.13
CA MET A 44 -4.47 2.92 15.11
C MET A 44 -5.79 3.29 14.44
N PHE A 45 -5.72 4.00 13.31
CA PHE A 45 -6.89 4.37 12.53
C PHE A 45 -7.64 3.12 12.01
N LEU A 46 -6.94 2.17 11.40
CA LEU A 46 -7.55 0.94 10.89
C LEU A 46 -8.17 0.11 12.03
N LEU A 47 -7.53 0.07 13.20
CA LEU A 47 -8.10 -0.60 14.39
C LEU A 47 -9.41 0.05 14.82
N GLY A 48 -9.45 1.38 14.90
CA GLY A 48 -10.67 2.12 15.21
C GLY A 48 -11.77 1.96 14.16
N TRP A 49 -11.39 1.92 12.87
CA TRP A 49 -12.31 1.84 11.74
C TRP A 49 -12.93 0.44 11.58
N PHE A 50 -12.12 -0.61 11.71
CA PHE A 50 -12.56 -2.00 11.46
C PHE A 50 -12.82 -2.82 12.72
N GLY A 51 -12.42 -2.32 13.90
CA GLY A 51 -12.56 -3.01 15.19
C GLY A 51 -11.59 -4.19 15.40
N SER A 52 -10.83 -4.60 14.38
CA SER A 52 -9.84 -5.67 14.46
C SER A 52 -8.77 -5.53 13.38
N VAL A 53 -7.51 -5.43 13.81
CA VAL A 53 -6.32 -5.38 12.95
C VAL A 53 -5.24 -6.24 13.60
N ALA A 54 -4.68 -7.20 12.86
CA ALA A 54 -3.50 -7.93 13.28
C ALA A 54 -2.25 -7.24 12.70
N PRO A 55 -1.40 -6.61 13.52
CA PRO A 55 -0.18 -5.97 13.03
C PRO A 55 0.94 -7.00 12.82
N GLU A 56 1.81 -6.73 11.85
CA GLU A 56 3.11 -7.41 11.69
C GLU A 56 3.02 -8.95 11.63
N LEU A 57 2.04 -9.47 10.89
CA LEU A 57 1.84 -10.91 10.77
C LEU A 57 3.03 -11.54 10.03
N GLN A 58 3.62 -12.57 10.62
CA GLN A 58 4.69 -13.33 9.97
C GLN A 58 4.21 -13.92 8.63
N SER A 59 4.97 -13.69 7.58
CA SER A 59 4.77 -14.26 6.24
C SER A 59 6.00 -15.06 5.83
N LYS A 60 5.82 -16.03 4.93
CA LYS A 60 6.94 -16.71 4.29
C LYS A 60 7.46 -15.81 3.16
N LEU A 61 8.78 -15.64 3.09
CA LEU A 61 9.48 -14.93 2.01
C LEU A 61 10.38 -15.92 1.26
N ALA A 62 9.92 -16.41 0.09
CA ALA A 62 10.76 -17.19 -0.80
C ALA A 62 12.02 -16.40 -1.25
N GLY A 63 13.21 -16.97 -0.98
CA GLY A 63 14.50 -16.43 -1.42
C GLY A 63 15.28 -15.58 -0.41
N CYS A 64 14.77 -15.39 0.82
CA CYS A 64 15.53 -14.77 1.92
C CYS A 64 16.18 -15.84 2.81
N LEU A 65 17.40 -15.58 3.31
CA LEU A 65 18.19 -16.50 4.16
C LEU A 65 17.43 -17.06 5.38
N THR A 66 16.47 -16.32 5.93
CA THR A 66 15.64 -16.73 7.07
C THR A 66 14.25 -17.24 6.67
N GLY A 67 13.83 -17.05 5.41
CA GLY A 67 12.51 -17.41 4.91
C GLY A 67 11.32 -16.66 5.53
N GLN A 68 11.55 -15.64 6.36
CA GLN A 68 10.53 -14.91 7.11
C GLN A 68 10.43 -13.45 6.69
N GLY A 69 9.21 -13.00 6.37
CA GLY A 69 8.83 -11.59 6.22
C GLY A 69 7.74 -11.22 7.24
N ARG A 70 7.37 -9.94 7.27
CA ARG A 70 6.20 -9.46 8.03
C ARG A 70 5.33 -8.62 7.13
N ILE A 71 4.03 -8.87 7.17
CA ILE A 71 3.00 -8.05 6.55
C ILE A 71 2.62 -6.96 7.53
N ASP A 72 2.56 -5.70 7.10
CA ASP A 72 2.29 -4.56 7.98
C ASP A 72 0.99 -4.74 8.76
N PHE A 73 -0.09 -5.11 8.05
CA PHE A 73 -1.40 -5.33 8.64
C PHE A 73 -2.16 -6.49 8.00
N VAL A 74 -2.98 -7.17 8.80
CA VAL A 74 -4.08 -8.01 8.30
C VAL A 74 -5.40 -7.51 8.88
N VAL A 75 -6.32 -7.12 8.00
CA VAL A 75 -7.62 -6.54 8.35
C VAL A 75 -8.72 -7.42 7.78
N GLY A 76 -9.50 -8.07 8.65
CA GLY A 76 -10.55 -9.00 8.23
C GLY A 76 -10.09 -10.09 7.25
N GLY A 77 -8.88 -10.61 7.46
CA GLY A 77 -8.26 -11.64 6.60
C GLY A 77 -7.66 -11.12 5.29
N ILE A 78 -7.55 -9.80 5.11
CA ILE A 78 -6.91 -9.18 3.95
C ILE A 78 -5.54 -8.64 4.35
N ALA A 79 -4.50 -9.09 3.67
CA ALA A 79 -3.14 -8.58 3.85
C ALA A 79 -2.99 -7.17 3.26
N VAL A 80 -2.31 -6.29 4.00
CA VAL A 80 -2.02 -4.92 3.61
C VAL A 80 -0.53 -4.66 3.81
N GLU A 81 0.14 -4.20 2.75
CA GLU A 81 1.46 -3.58 2.81
C GLU A 81 1.29 -2.10 2.51
N PHE A 82 2.07 -1.25 3.18
CA PHE A 82 1.92 0.19 3.11
C PHE A 82 3.27 0.86 2.81
N ALA A 83 3.31 1.63 1.73
CA ALA A 83 4.49 2.37 1.32
C ALA A 83 4.18 3.86 1.11
N VAL A 84 5.15 4.70 1.43
CA VAL A 84 5.01 6.17 1.35
C VAL A 84 6.18 6.77 0.59
N ARG A 85 5.89 7.67 -0.35
CA ARG A 85 6.88 8.59 -0.93
C ARG A 85 6.62 9.99 -0.41
N ARG A 86 7.61 10.55 0.30
CA ARG A 86 7.57 11.93 0.77
C ARG A 86 7.79 12.91 -0.38
N PRO A 87 7.49 14.21 -0.19
CA PRO A 87 7.74 15.23 -1.20
C PRO A 87 9.18 15.27 -1.72
N SER A 88 10.16 15.04 -0.84
CA SER A 88 11.59 15.06 -1.18
C SER A 88 12.14 13.74 -1.72
N ASP A 89 11.37 12.66 -1.65
CA ASP A 89 11.85 11.33 -2.03
C ASP A 89 11.86 11.15 -3.55
N ARG A 90 12.84 10.37 -4.03
CA ARG A 90 12.93 10.01 -5.44
C ARG A 90 11.68 9.26 -5.88
N LYS A 91 11.27 9.46 -7.13
CA LYS A 91 10.16 8.73 -7.77
C LYS A 91 10.25 7.21 -7.58
N ALA A 92 11.46 6.66 -7.64
CA ALA A 92 11.72 5.24 -7.45
C ALA A 92 11.26 4.68 -6.08
N ALA A 93 11.02 5.50 -5.05
CA ALA A 93 10.59 5.04 -3.72
C ALA A 93 9.28 4.21 -3.76
N LEU A 94 8.35 4.53 -4.67
CA LEU A 94 7.13 3.74 -4.89
C LEU A 94 7.23 2.84 -6.13
N SER A 95 8.43 2.57 -6.65
CA SER A 95 8.58 1.65 -7.78
C SER A 95 8.33 0.21 -7.35
N GLU A 96 7.90 -0.61 -8.30
CA GLU A 96 7.73 -2.05 -8.15
C GLU A 96 9.05 -2.76 -7.77
N VAL A 97 10.19 -2.21 -8.20
CA VAL A 97 11.52 -2.73 -7.86
C VAL A 97 11.85 -2.47 -6.39
N THR A 98 11.62 -1.25 -5.92
CA THR A 98 11.85 -0.89 -4.51
C THR A 98 10.90 -1.66 -3.59
N ASN A 99 9.65 -1.82 -3.98
CA ASN A 99 8.62 -2.53 -3.20
C ASN A 99 8.59 -4.05 -3.50
N SER A 100 9.70 -4.60 -4.01
CA SER A 100 9.73 -5.99 -4.50
C SER A 100 9.56 -7.02 -3.39
N THR A 101 10.00 -6.72 -2.17
CA THR A 101 9.83 -7.59 -1.01
C THR A 101 8.36 -7.61 -0.57
N GLU A 102 7.69 -6.47 -0.60
CA GLU A 102 6.28 -6.26 -0.24
C GLU A 102 5.39 -7.00 -1.24
N ILE A 103 5.64 -6.83 -2.54
CA ILE A 103 4.96 -7.58 -3.60
C ILE A 103 5.11 -9.08 -3.40
N LYS A 104 6.31 -9.58 -3.07
CA LYS A 104 6.54 -11.01 -2.82
C LYS A 104 5.78 -11.52 -1.59
N LYS A 105 5.67 -10.72 -0.52
CA LYS A 105 4.87 -11.06 0.67
C LYS A 105 3.40 -11.20 0.30
N LEU A 106 2.85 -10.23 -0.44
CA LEU A 106 1.45 -10.24 -0.86
C LEU A 106 1.10 -11.39 -1.81
N LEU A 107 1.98 -11.69 -2.77
CA LEU A 107 1.80 -12.83 -3.69
C LEU A 107 1.78 -14.19 -2.97
N GLN A 108 2.46 -14.31 -1.82
CA GLN A 108 2.52 -15.55 -1.04
C GLN A 108 1.41 -15.66 0.01
N PHE A 109 0.66 -14.58 0.26
CA PHE A 109 -0.44 -14.60 1.20
C PHE A 109 -1.60 -15.44 0.64
N ASP A 110 -2.08 -16.40 1.44
CA ASP A 110 -3.22 -17.25 1.06
C ASP A 110 -4.53 -16.53 1.36
N GLY A 111 -4.86 -15.55 0.52
CA GLY A 111 -6.03 -14.71 0.70
C GLY A 111 -6.02 -13.49 -0.22
N ARG A 112 -6.87 -12.52 0.10
CA ARG A 112 -6.88 -11.23 -0.59
C ARG A 112 -5.75 -10.36 -0.03
N ALA A 113 -5.18 -9.55 -0.89
CA ALA A 113 -4.05 -8.69 -0.56
C ALA A 113 -4.18 -7.33 -1.26
N VAL A 114 -3.65 -6.27 -0.62
CA VAL A 114 -3.53 -4.94 -1.19
C VAL A 114 -2.20 -4.29 -0.81
N LEU A 115 -1.53 -3.70 -1.80
CA LEU A 115 -0.40 -2.79 -1.63
C LEU A 115 -0.93 -1.36 -1.71
N VAL A 116 -0.80 -0.62 -0.61
CA VAL A 116 -1.22 0.79 -0.51
C VAL A 116 0.00 1.67 -0.72
N LEU A 117 -0.08 2.58 -1.69
CA LEU A 117 0.99 3.49 -2.06
C LEU A 117 0.53 4.94 -1.86
N PHE A 118 1.10 5.62 -0.88
CA PHE A 118 0.86 7.05 -0.66
C PHE A 118 1.96 7.86 -1.34
N ASP A 119 1.63 8.56 -2.42
CA ASP A 119 2.51 9.53 -3.05
C ASP A 119 2.16 10.92 -2.56
N LEU A 120 2.98 11.45 -1.67
CA LEU A 120 2.81 12.78 -1.08
C LEU A 120 3.59 13.84 -1.89
N SER A 121 4.19 13.45 -3.02
CA SER A 121 4.96 14.37 -3.85
C SER A 121 4.10 15.25 -4.75
N ALA A 122 4.67 16.36 -5.18
CA ALA A 122 4.07 17.24 -6.19
C ALA A 122 4.16 16.67 -7.63
N SER A 123 4.86 15.55 -7.83
CA SER A 123 5.04 14.90 -9.13
C SER A 123 4.64 13.42 -9.03
N PRO A 124 3.32 13.13 -9.00
CA PRO A 124 2.84 11.77 -8.87
C PRO A 124 3.22 10.90 -10.07
N PHE A 125 3.05 9.59 -9.90
CA PHE A 125 3.18 8.60 -10.95
C PHE A 125 2.13 8.83 -12.03
N ASP A 126 2.54 8.60 -13.27
CA ASP A 126 1.63 8.51 -14.41
C ASP A 126 1.14 7.07 -14.61
N GLU A 127 0.28 6.87 -15.62
CA GLU A 127 -0.24 5.54 -15.96
C GLU A 127 0.86 4.57 -16.39
N HIS A 128 1.91 5.06 -17.04
CA HIS A 128 3.04 4.23 -17.48
C HIS A 128 3.85 3.73 -16.28
N ASP A 129 4.03 4.56 -15.25
CA ASP A 129 4.66 4.13 -14.00
C ASP A 129 3.88 3.03 -13.29
N LEU A 130 2.58 3.22 -13.18
CA LEU A 130 1.68 2.27 -12.55
C LEU A 130 1.56 0.97 -13.36
N ALA A 131 1.64 1.04 -14.69
CA ALA A 131 1.62 -0.14 -15.55
C ALA A 131 2.78 -1.11 -15.28
N ARG A 132 3.93 -0.63 -14.77
CA ARG A 132 5.08 -1.50 -14.44
C ARG A 132 4.79 -2.53 -13.35
N TYR A 133 3.83 -2.27 -12.46
CA TYR A 133 3.38 -3.26 -11.48
C TYR A 133 2.73 -4.50 -12.13
N ARG A 134 2.15 -4.35 -13.33
CA ARG A 134 1.58 -5.46 -14.10
C ARG A 134 2.64 -6.31 -14.80
N THR A 135 3.81 -5.74 -15.07
CA THR A 135 4.91 -6.42 -15.77
C THR A 135 5.91 -7.07 -14.81
N TRP A 136 5.57 -7.21 -13.53
CA TRP A 136 6.49 -7.70 -12.52
C TRP A 136 7.02 -9.12 -12.87
N PRO A 137 8.36 -9.33 -12.96
CA PRO A 137 8.95 -10.53 -13.57
C PRO A 137 8.60 -11.85 -12.88
N SER A 138 8.24 -11.81 -11.59
CA SER A 138 7.82 -13.00 -10.85
C SER A 138 6.31 -13.24 -10.92
N LEU A 139 5.59 -12.70 -11.90
CA LEU A 139 4.19 -13.04 -12.13
C LEU A 139 4.02 -14.38 -12.88
N GLY A 140 5.09 -15.09 -13.28
CA GLY A 140 4.95 -16.37 -14.01
C GLY A 140 6.08 -17.40 -13.86
N ARG A 141 7.10 -17.19 -13.01
CA ARG A 141 8.23 -18.14 -12.85
C ARG A 141 8.32 -18.75 -11.44
N GLY A 142 8.12 -20.06 -11.29
CA GLY A 142 8.34 -20.82 -10.04
C GLY A 142 7.13 -21.61 -9.54
N ASN A 143 7.38 -22.69 -8.79
CA ASN A 143 6.38 -23.69 -8.36
C ASN A 143 5.64 -23.34 -7.04
N HIS A 144 5.55 -22.06 -6.71
CA HIS A 144 4.90 -21.59 -5.47
C HIS A 144 3.51 -21.04 -5.77
N LYS A 145 2.51 -21.38 -4.94
CA LYS A 145 1.14 -20.83 -5.03
C LYS A 145 1.23 -19.30 -4.96
N ARG A 146 0.83 -18.61 -6.03
CA ARG A 146 0.80 -17.15 -6.10
C ARG A 146 -0.65 -16.67 -6.12
N SER A 147 -1.00 -15.81 -5.19
CA SER A 147 -2.30 -15.15 -5.11
C SER A 147 -2.28 -13.83 -5.87
N ALA A 148 -3.42 -13.43 -6.43
CA ALA A 148 -3.58 -12.08 -6.95
C ALA A 148 -3.62 -11.07 -5.79
N PHE A 149 -3.12 -9.87 -6.03
CA PHE A 149 -3.20 -8.75 -5.08
C PHE A 149 -3.70 -7.49 -5.80
N ASN A 150 -4.03 -6.45 -5.05
CA ASN A 150 -4.42 -5.16 -5.62
C ASN A 150 -3.34 -4.12 -5.29
N VAL A 151 -3.14 -3.16 -6.17
CA VAL A 151 -2.42 -1.93 -5.82
C VAL A 151 -3.45 -0.82 -5.70
N ALA A 152 -3.37 -0.04 -4.63
CA ALA A 152 -4.14 1.17 -4.41
C ALA A 152 -3.17 2.35 -4.27
N TYR A 153 -3.14 3.19 -5.30
CA TYR A 153 -2.25 4.34 -5.39
C TYR A 153 -3.01 5.62 -5.09
N PHE A 154 -2.51 6.40 -4.14
CA PHE A 154 -3.11 7.64 -3.66
C PHE A 154 -2.18 8.80 -3.97
N CYS A 155 -2.69 9.78 -4.70
CA CYS A 155 -1.97 11.02 -4.96
C CYS A 155 -2.92 12.22 -4.90
N ARG A 156 -2.36 13.43 -4.87
CA ARG A 156 -3.09 14.65 -5.23
C ARG A 156 -2.68 15.07 -6.62
N ASP A 157 -3.65 15.49 -7.40
CA ASP A 157 -3.37 16.21 -8.63
C ASP A 157 -3.02 17.66 -8.26
N PRO A 158 -1.79 18.14 -8.53
CA PRO A 158 -1.37 19.50 -8.22
C PRO A 158 -2.25 20.57 -8.90
N SER A 159 -2.96 20.20 -9.97
CA SER A 159 -3.84 21.08 -10.74
C SER A 159 -5.27 21.14 -10.21
N THR A 160 -5.63 20.31 -9.21
CA THR A 160 -6.99 20.29 -8.64
C THR A 160 -6.97 20.52 -7.13
N VAL A 161 -7.96 21.25 -6.62
CA VAL A 161 -8.11 21.53 -5.16
C VAL A 161 -8.83 20.38 -4.44
N THR A 162 -9.23 19.33 -5.17
CA THR A 162 -10.01 18.22 -4.65
C THR A 162 -9.17 17.19 -3.87
N GLY A 163 -9.86 16.33 -3.11
CA GLY A 163 -9.27 15.29 -2.27
C GLY A 163 -8.46 14.24 -3.05
N ALA A 164 -8.17 13.11 -2.41
CA ALA A 164 -7.32 12.07 -2.96
C ALA A 164 -7.79 11.61 -4.35
N ARG A 165 -6.86 11.56 -5.31
CA ARG A 165 -7.03 10.75 -6.52
C ARG A 165 -6.57 9.33 -6.19
N VAL A 166 -7.51 8.39 -6.26
CA VAL A 166 -7.26 6.97 -5.97
C VAL A 166 -7.29 6.15 -7.25
N ILE A 167 -6.20 5.46 -7.55
CA ILE A 167 -6.09 4.54 -8.69
C ILE A 167 -5.92 3.13 -8.14
N THR A 168 -6.85 2.24 -8.48
CA THR A 168 -6.77 0.82 -8.10
C THR A 168 -6.52 -0.06 -9.30
N MET A 169 -5.67 -1.06 -9.14
CA MET A 169 -5.44 -2.09 -10.16
C MET A 169 -5.32 -3.47 -9.54
N ASN A 170 -5.84 -4.48 -10.23
CA ASN A 170 -5.61 -5.87 -9.86
C ASN A 170 -4.35 -6.40 -10.54
N ILE A 171 -3.49 -7.04 -9.76
CA ILE A 171 -2.27 -7.70 -10.23
C ILE A 171 -2.47 -9.20 -10.04
N SER A 172 -2.60 -9.91 -11.16
CA SER A 172 -2.74 -11.35 -11.20
C SER A 172 -1.45 -11.98 -11.73
N PRO A 173 -0.97 -13.10 -11.16
CA PRO A 173 0.07 -13.90 -11.78
C PRO A 173 -0.41 -14.36 -13.16
N ASN A 174 0.45 -14.27 -14.17
CA ASN A 174 0.22 -14.93 -15.45
C ASN A 174 0.12 -16.43 -15.18
N ARG A 175 -1.03 -17.02 -15.54
CA ARG A 175 -1.27 -18.46 -15.47
C ARG A 175 -0.42 -19.19 -16.50
#